data_AF-A0A7W7PUT8-F1
#
_entry.id   AF-A0A7W7PUT8-F1
#
_cell.length_a   1.000
_cell.length_b   1.000
_cell.length_c   1.000
_cell.angle_alpha   90.00
_cell.angle_beta   90.00
_cell.angle_gamma   90.00
#
_symmetry.space_group_name_H-M   'P 1'
#
loop_
_entity.id
_entity.type
_entity.pdbx_description
1 polymer ?
#
loop_
_entity_poly.entity_id
_entity_poly.type
_entity_poly.pdbx_seq_one_letter_code
_entity_poly.pdbx_strand_id
1 'polypeptide(L)'
;MAMDALDWAGDQMCVTFTRGLDPAEVFTRYGADPARSRLLDADAASDLPTGQFAAGAVSLLRSGRLGDWTFCVEEDGVIGSWPEVLAALSRGTETYGVLSTEGLAVFQHWRDGQCLENFEPDLEQPPSEHPGPWWDRVQEALAEGEGFGMAPVVALVLDHLGLALDDATLAAPWPTLTVAEDDAPSAPRGDSYAGEGPVPPGAIEIL
;
A
#
# COMPACT_ATOMS: atom_id res chain seq x y z
N MET A 1 -5.20 -15.67 -13.16
CA MET A 1 -4.71 -16.26 -11.89
C MET A 1 -5.94 -16.73 -11.13
N ALA A 2 -5.96 -17.93 -10.53
CA ALA A 2 -7.13 -18.32 -9.73
C ALA A 2 -7.18 -17.42 -8.49
N MET A 3 -8.33 -16.82 -8.18
CA MET A 3 -8.47 -15.91 -7.03
C MET A 3 -8.19 -16.60 -5.69
N ASP A 4 -8.40 -17.92 -5.62
CA ASP A 4 -8.02 -18.80 -4.49
C ASP A 4 -6.49 -18.86 -4.21
N ALA A 5 -5.65 -18.18 -5.01
CA ALA A 5 -4.19 -18.12 -4.83
C ALA A 5 -3.71 -16.76 -4.27
N LEU A 6 -4.65 -15.90 -3.87
CA LEU A 6 -4.40 -14.57 -3.31
C LEU A 6 -5.16 -14.39 -2.00
N ASP A 7 -5.26 -15.44 -1.18
CA ASP A 7 -5.93 -15.36 0.13
C ASP A 7 -5.28 -14.28 1.01
N TRP A 8 -3.95 -14.13 0.91
CA TRP A 8 -3.20 -13.07 1.58
C TRP A 8 -3.66 -11.64 1.24
N ALA A 9 -4.34 -11.44 0.11
CA ALA A 9 -4.81 -10.15 -0.37
C ALA A 9 -6.30 -9.89 -0.06
N GLY A 10 -6.97 -10.81 0.63
CA GLY A 10 -8.40 -10.74 0.91
C GLY A 10 -8.77 -9.58 1.82
N ASP A 11 -8.24 -9.56 3.04
CA ASP A 11 -8.59 -8.60 4.10
C ASP A 11 -7.36 -8.18 4.94
N GLN A 12 -7.39 -6.97 5.51
CA GLN A 12 -6.40 -6.46 6.48
C GLN A 12 -4.94 -6.47 5.98
N MET A 13 -4.68 -5.82 4.86
CA MET A 13 -3.32 -5.65 4.34
C MET A 13 -3.14 -4.30 3.67
N CYS A 14 -1.90 -3.83 3.64
CA CYS A 14 -1.46 -2.84 2.67
C CYS A 14 -0.34 -3.45 1.83
N VAL A 15 -0.41 -3.30 0.51
CA VAL A 15 0.66 -3.74 -0.38
C VAL A 15 1.08 -2.61 -1.30
N THR A 16 2.39 -2.42 -1.43
CA THR A 16 2.98 -1.54 -2.43
C THR A 16 3.81 -2.31 -3.43
N PHE A 17 3.79 -1.89 -4.70
CA PHE A 17 4.66 -2.39 -5.77
C PHE A 17 5.42 -1.21 -6.33
N THR A 18 6.74 -1.19 -6.15
CA THR A 18 7.59 -0.08 -6.59
C THR A 18 8.64 -0.54 -7.58
N ARG A 19 8.77 0.18 -8.70
CA ARG A 19 9.67 -0.21 -9.78
C ARG A 19 11.12 0.13 -9.48
N GLY A 20 12.02 -0.81 -9.79
CA GLY A 20 13.46 -0.59 -9.88
C GLY A 20 14.19 -0.36 -8.56
N LEU A 21 13.52 -0.49 -7.41
CA LEU A 21 14.16 -0.42 -6.10
C LEU A 21 14.65 -1.80 -5.66
N ASP A 22 15.45 -1.82 -4.61
CA ASP A 22 15.70 -3.02 -3.83
C ASP A 22 14.91 -2.97 -2.52
N PRO A 23 14.72 -4.11 -1.82
CA PRO A 23 13.97 -4.13 -0.56
C PRO A 23 14.52 -3.20 0.53
N ALA A 24 15.84 -2.97 0.59
CA ALA A 24 16.45 -2.11 1.61
C ALA A 24 16.13 -0.62 1.37
N GLU A 25 16.14 -0.20 0.10
CA GLU A 25 15.69 1.14 -0.29
C GLU A 25 14.19 1.31 -0.06
N VAL A 26 13.36 0.27 -0.30
CA VAL A 26 11.94 0.30 0.06
C VAL A 26 11.76 0.51 1.56
N PHE A 27 12.43 -0.25 2.42
CA PHE A 27 12.38 -0.04 3.87
C PHE A 27 12.83 1.35 4.29
N THR A 28 13.89 1.87 3.68
CA THR A 28 14.38 3.24 3.94
C THR A 28 13.30 4.28 3.61
N ARG A 29 12.55 4.09 2.52
CA ARG A 29 11.46 5.00 2.10
C ARG A 29 10.21 4.88 2.97
N TYR A 30 10.00 3.74 3.63
CA TYR A 30 9.02 3.58 4.71
C TYR A 30 9.47 4.23 6.03
N GLY A 31 10.70 4.75 6.13
CA GLY A 31 11.29 5.29 7.37
C GLY A 31 11.97 4.25 8.26
N ALA A 32 12.02 2.99 7.83
CA ALA A 32 12.66 1.92 8.59
C ALA A 32 14.17 1.87 8.35
N ASP A 33 14.91 1.35 9.34
CA ASP A 33 16.33 1.03 9.20
C ASP A 33 16.48 -0.37 8.54
N PRO A 34 16.94 -0.47 7.28
CA PRO A 34 17.07 -1.75 6.59
C PRO A 34 18.07 -2.70 7.26
N ALA A 35 19.01 -2.20 8.08
CA ALA A 35 19.95 -3.04 8.80
C ALA A 35 19.28 -3.89 9.90
N ARG A 36 18.05 -3.54 10.30
CA ARG A 36 17.22 -4.33 11.22
C ARG A 36 16.47 -5.46 10.52
N SER A 37 16.47 -5.49 9.18
CA SER A 37 15.78 -6.54 8.43
C SER A 37 16.44 -7.90 8.61
N ARG A 38 15.60 -8.93 8.64
CA ARG A 38 16.00 -10.34 8.68
C ARG A 38 15.19 -11.13 7.66
N LEU A 39 15.79 -12.17 7.09
CA LEU A 39 15.11 -13.03 6.13
C LEU A 39 14.20 -14.01 6.88
N LEU A 40 12.87 -13.88 6.73
CA LEU A 40 11.86 -14.70 7.42
C LEU A 40 10.82 -15.21 6.43
N ASP A 41 10.42 -16.46 6.58
CA ASP A 41 9.17 -16.97 5.99
C ASP A 41 7.95 -16.38 6.73
N ALA A 42 6.74 -16.64 6.21
CA ALA A 42 5.51 -16.10 6.79
C ALA A 42 5.32 -16.56 8.25
N ASP A 43 5.57 -17.83 8.54
CA ASP A 43 5.43 -18.38 9.90
C ASP A 43 6.34 -17.64 10.90
N ALA A 44 7.64 -17.52 10.62
CA ALA A 44 8.56 -16.82 11.51
C ALA A 44 8.33 -15.29 11.54
N ALA A 45 7.72 -14.71 10.51
CA ALA A 45 7.34 -13.31 10.50
C ALA A 45 6.13 -13.04 11.41
N SER A 46 5.14 -13.93 11.41
CA SER A 46 3.93 -13.82 12.26
C SER A 46 4.22 -13.85 13.77
N ASP A 47 5.39 -14.34 14.18
CA ASP A 47 5.85 -14.32 15.57
C ASP A 47 6.38 -12.94 16.02
N LEU A 48 6.51 -11.96 15.10
CA LEU A 48 6.96 -10.61 15.44
C LEU A 48 5.86 -9.80 16.16
N PRO A 49 6.23 -8.91 17.10
CA PRO A 49 5.26 -8.07 17.78
C PRO A 49 4.76 -6.96 16.84
N THR A 50 3.46 -6.99 16.55
CA THR A 50 2.74 -6.06 15.66
C THR A 50 1.42 -5.58 16.27
N GLY A 51 0.80 -4.59 15.64
CA GLY A 51 -0.49 -4.03 16.06
C GLY A 51 -0.36 -2.91 17.08
N GLN A 52 -1.41 -2.70 17.87
CA GLN A 52 -1.51 -1.55 18.77
C GLN A 52 -0.84 -1.80 20.13
N PHE A 53 0.18 -0.99 20.44
CA PHE A 53 0.86 -0.98 21.73
C PHE A 53 0.65 0.34 22.47
N ALA A 54 1.03 0.36 23.76
CA ALA A 54 0.98 1.58 24.57
C ALA A 54 1.87 2.72 24.03
N ALA A 55 2.90 2.37 23.26
CA ALA A 55 3.85 3.30 22.65
C ALA A 55 3.49 3.69 21.21
N GLY A 56 2.39 3.17 20.64
CA GLY A 56 1.99 3.40 19.26
C GLY A 56 1.70 2.10 18.49
N ALA A 57 1.23 2.24 17.27
CA ALA A 57 1.03 1.11 16.35
C ALA A 57 2.36 0.70 15.71
N VAL A 58 2.51 -0.61 15.49
CA VAL A 58 3.69 -1.22 14.88
C VAL A 58 3.25 -2.12 13.74
N SER A 59 3.71 -1.80 12.53
CA SER A 59 3.46 -2.61 11.34
C SER A 59 4.57 -3.63 11.10
N LEU A 60 4.21 -4.76 10.49
CA LEU A 60 5.16 -5.73 9.94
C LEU A 60 5.34 -5.48 8.45
N LEU A 61 6.58 -5.26 8.01
CA LEU A 61 6.90 -5.10 6.59
C LEU A 61 7.66 -6.32 6.07
N ARG A 62 7.17 -6.90 4.97
CA ARG A 62 7.82 -8.00 4.23
C ARG A 62 8.01 -7.56 2.78
N SER A 63 9.26 -7.46 2.34
CA SER A 63 9.58 -6.89 1.02
C SER A 63 10.50 -7.79 0.20
N GLY A 64 10.16 -7.97 -1.08
CA GLY A 64 10.88 -8.85 -2.00
C GLY A 64 10.87 -8.33 -3.43
N ARG A 65 11.85 -8.78 -4.23
CA ARG A 65 11.95 -8.40 -5.63
C ARG A 65 11.35 -9.47 -6.53
N LEU A 66 10.47 -9.05 -7.43
CA LEU A 66 9.86 -9.86 -8.49
C LEU A 66 10.13 -9.15 -9.84
N GLY A 67 11.09 -9.67 -10.60
CA GLY A 67 11.52 -9.03 -11.85
C GLY A 67 12.06 -7.61 -11.62
N ASP A 68 11.44 -6.62 -12.28
CA ASP A 68 11.79 -5.20 -12.17
C ASP A 68 11.06 -4.46 -11.05
N TRP A 69 10.20 -5.16 -10.29
CA TRP A 69 9.40 -4.58 -9.23
C TRP A 69 9.80 -5.13 -7.87
N THR A 70 9.65 -4.30 -6.85
CA THR A 70 9.76 -4.69 -5.45
C THR A 70 8.39 -4.54 -4.82
N PHE A 71 7.88 -5.62 -4.25
CA PHE A 71 6.69 -5.57 -3.43
C PHE A 71 7.07 -5.26 -1.98
N CYS A 72 6.16 -4.66 -1.23
CA CYS A 72 6.17 -4.64 0.23
C CYS A 72 4.76 -4.91 0.71
N VAL A 73 4.55 -6.04 1.39
CA VAL A 73 3.32 -6.31 2.12
C VAL A 73 3.51 -5.80 3.54
N GLU A 74 2.55 -5.02 3.99
CA GLU A 74 2.40 -4.51 5.33
C GLU A 74 1.21 -5.18 6.01
N GLU A 75 1.47 -5.77 7.17
CA GLU A 75 0.47 -6.39 8.04
C GLU A 75 0.32 -5.56 9.32
N ASP A 76 -0.90 -5.51 9.87
CA ASP A 76 -1.28 -4.79 11.10
C ASP A 76 -0.98 -3.27 11.07
N GLY A 77 -1.00 -2.66 9.89
CA GLY A 77 -0.77 -1.23 9.72
C GLY A 77 -1.15 -0.71 8.35
N VAL A 78 -1.02 0.61 8.19
CA VAL A 78 -1.44 1.35 6.98
C VAL A 78 -0.38 2.36 6.50
N ILE A 79 0.86 2.25 6.98
CA ILE A 79 1.95 3.21 6.68
C ILE A 79 2.20 3.29 5.17
N GLY A 80 2.14 2.16 4.46
CA GLY A 80 2.29 2.06 3.02
C GLY A 80 1.20 2.76 2.21
N SER A 81 0.08 3.12 2.84
CA SER A 81 -0.98 3.89 2.21
C SER A 81 -0.80 5.40 2.38
N TRP A 82 0.17 5.85 3.18
CA TRP A 82 0.34 7.27 3.46
C TRP A 82 0.93 8.03 2.26
N PRO A 83 0.42 9.24 1.96
CA PRO A 83 0.90 10.05 0.84
C PRO A 83 2.42 10.31 0.86
N GLU A 84 3.01 10.51 2.03
CA GLU A 84 4.45 10.79 2.19
C GLU A 84 5.30 9.57 1.85
N VAL A 85 4.87 8.39 2.30
CA VAL A 85 5.52 7.12 2.01
C VAL A 85 5.40 6.79 0.53
N LEU A 86 4.22 6.95 -0.07
CA LEU A 86 4.01 6.72 -1.51
C LEU A 86 4.73 7.75 -2.39
N ALA A 87 4.82 9.00 -1.95
CA ALA A 87 5.63 10.02 -2.61
C ALA A 87 7.12 9.68 -2.52
N ALA A 88 7.59 9.15 -1.39
CA ALA A 88 8.96 8.69 -1.23
C ALA A 88 9.24 7.47 -2.13
N LEU A 89 8.41 6.43 -2.05
CA LEU A 89 8.49 5.19 -2.85
C LEU A 89 8.54 5.48 -4.34
N SER A 90 7.65 6.35 -4.84
CA SER A 90 7.58 6.67 -6.27
C SER A 90 8.64 7.65 -6.75
N ARG A 91 9.48 8.24 -5.88
CA ARG A 91 10.46 9.25 -6.30
C ARG A 91 11.47 8.67 -7.31
N GLY A 92 11.51 9.24 -8.51
CA GLY A 92 12.36 8.79 -9.62
C GLY A 92 11.88 7.50 -10.27
N THR A 93 10.66 7.06 -9.98
CA THR A 93 10.09 5.78 -10.41
C THR A 93 8.56 5.79 -10.34
N GLU A 94 7.95 4.62 -10.22
CA GLU A 94 6.51 4.39 -10.17
C GLU A 94 6.16 3.41 -9.05
N THR A 95 5.05 3.69 -8.37
CA THR A 95 4.51 2.88 -7.27
C THR A 95 3.01 2.70 -7.41
N TYR A 96 2.54 1.48 -7.17
CA TYR A 96 1.14 1.15 -6.96
C TYR A 96 0.93 0.78 -5.50
N GLY A 97 -0.19 1.20 -4.91
CA GLY A 97 -0.58 0.88 -3.54
C GLY A 97 -2.00 0.34 -3.50
N VAL A 98 -2.23 -0.69 -2.71
CA VAL A 98 -3.56 -1.22 -2.39
C VAL A 98 -3.66 -1.35 -0.87
N LEU A 99 -4.70 -0.78 -0.29
CA LEU A 99 -5.03 -0.92 1.13
C LEU A 99 -6.38 -1.62 1.25
N SER A 100 -6.47 -2.56 2.19
CA SER A 100 -7.71 -3.15 2.68
C SER A 100 -7.64 -3.21 4.21
N THR A 101 -8.54 -2.52 4.89
CA THR A 101 -8.73 -2.62 6.34
C THR A 101 -10.22 -2.51 6.69
N GLU A 102 -10.57 -2.57 7.96
CA GLU A 102 -11.98 -2.57 8.37
C GLU A 102 -12.61 -1.22 8.04
N GLY A 103 -13.55 -1.23 7.09
CA GLY A 103 -14.29 -0.03 6.68
C GLY A 103 -13.51 0.94 5.80
N LEU A 104 -12.33 0.56 5.28
CA LEU A 104 -11.56 1.38 4.34
C LEU A 104 -10.79 0.49 3.36
N ALA A 105 -10.98 0.75 2.07
CA ALA A 105 -10.17 0.16 1.01
C ALA A 105 -9.72 1.28 0.06
N VAL A 106 -8.47 1.24 -0.40
CA VAL A 106 -7.91 2.31 -1.25
C VAL A 106 -7.06 1.71 -2.35
N PHE A 107 -7.23 2.20 -3.57
CA PHE A 107 -6.28 2.02 -4.68
C PHE A 107 -5.49 3.33 -4.90
N GLN A 108 -4.19 3.20 -5.13
CA GLN A 108 -3.30 4.34 -5.32
C GLN A 108 -2.29 4.08 -6.45
N HIS A 109 -2.07 5.09 -7.29
CA HIS A 109 -1.05 5.10 -8.34
C HIS A 109 -0.22 6.37 -8.26
N TRP A 110 1.08 6.21 -8.09
CA TRP A 110 2.04 7.30 -7.88
C TRP A 110 3.21 7.20 -8.85
N ARG A 111 3.69 8.35 -9.34
CA ARG A 111 4.88 8.43 -10.17
C ARG A 111 5.67 9.69 -9.84
N ASP A 112 6.97 9.54 -9.69
CA ASP A 112 7.91 10.64 -9.41
C ASP A 112 7.50 11.53 -8.22
N GLY A 113 6.92 10.93 -7.18
CA GLY A 113 6.46 11.64 -5.99
C GLY A 113 5.13 12.38 -6.18
N GLN A 114 4.39 12.11 -7.25
CA GLN A 114 3.08 12.71 -7.53
C GLN A 114 2.00 11.63 -7.55
N CYS A 115 0.89 11.90 -6.87
CA CYS A 115 -0.31 11.06 -6.93
C CYS A 115 -0.99 11.26 -8.29
N LEU A 116 -1.13 10.18 -9.06
CA LEU A 116 -1.85 10.18 -10.33
C LEU A 116 -3.31 9.78 -10.12
N GLU A 117 -3.55 8.75 -9.31
CA GLU A 117 -4.89 8.29 -8.94
C GLU A 117 -4.88 7.83 -7.47
N ASN A 118 -5.91 8.21 -6.71
CA ASN A 118 -6.14 7.78 -5.34
C ASN A 118 -7.65 7.79 -5.08
N PHE A 119 -8.21 6.64 -4.73
CA PHE A 119 -9.64 6.51 -4.51
C PHE A 119 -9.99 5.29 -3.67
N GLU A 120 -11.12 5.38 -2.98
CA GLU A 120 -11.78 4.22 -2.39
C GLU A 120 -12.60 3.53 -3.48
N PRO A 121 -12.34 2.24 -3.76
CA PRO A 121 -13.17 1.47 -4.66
C PRO A 121 -14.59 1.29 -4.09
N ASP A 122 -15.54 0.97 -4.97
CA ASP A 122 -16.95 0.74 -4.61
C ASP A 122 -17.73 1.98 -4.14
N LEU A 123 -17.15 3.18 -4.31
CA LEU A 123 -17.94 4.42 -4.24
C LEU A 123 -18.83 4.56 -5.49
N GLU A 124 -20.08 5.00 -5.30
CA GLU A 124 -21.07 5.18 -6.38
C GLU A 124 -20.64 6.18 -7.46
N GLN A 125 -19.67 7.04 -7.17
CA GLN A 125 -19.19 8.09 -8.07
C GLN A 125 -17.66 8.17 -8.05
N PRO A 126 -17.03 8.43 -9.21
CA PRO A 126 -15.59 8.64 -9.27
C PRO A 126 -15.21 9.90 -8.46
N PRO A 127 -13.97 9.98 -7.93
CA PRO A 127 -13.52 11.13 -7.14
C PRO A 127 -13.48 12.45 -7.93
N SER A 128 -13.51 12.39 -9.26
CA SER A 128 -13.55 13.55 -10.16
C SER A 128 -14.30 13.21 -11.46
N GLU A 129 -14.68 14.21 -12.26
CA GLU A 129 -15.40 14.03 -13.53
C GLU A 129 -14.64 13.18 -14.57
N HIS A 130 -13.33 13.00 -14.40
CA HIS A 130 -12.45 12.21 -15.28
C HIS A 130 -11.45 11.41 -14.46
N PRO A 131 -11.84 10.28 -13.85
CA PRO A 131 -10.86 9.40 -13.23
C PRO A 131 -9.89 8.90 -14.31
N GLY A 132 -8.64 8.61 -13.93
CA GLY A 132 -7.70 7.98 -14.83
C GLY A 132 -8.15 6.56 -15.20
N PRO A 133 -7.39 5.86 -16.06
CA PRO A 133 -7.81 4.56 -16.58
C PRO A 133 -7.94 3.47 -15.51
N TRP A 134 -7.47 3.69 -14.27
CA TRP A 134 -7.56 2.68 -13.22
C TRP A 134 -8.92 2.57 -12.57
N TRP A 135 -9.69 3.66 -12.46
CA TRP A 135 -11.02 3.59 -11.84
C TRP A 135 -11.91 2.54 -12.49
N ASP A 136 -12.14 2.64 -13.80
CA ASP A 136 -13.02 1.70 -14.52
C ASP A 136 -12.53 0.25 -14.41
N ARG A 137 -11.20 0.04 -14.48
CA ARG A 137 -10.58 -1.29 -14.38
C ARG A 137 -10.72 -1.89 -12.99
N VAL A 138 -10.57 -1.07 -11.94
CA VAL A 138 -10.74 -1.50 -10.55
C VAL A 138 -12.20 -1.86 -10.27
N GLN A 139 -13.15 -1.04 -10.73
CA GLN A 139 -14.58 -1.31 -10.58
C GLN A 139 -15.00 -2.59 -11.33
N GLU A 140 -14.49 -2.81 -12.54
CA GLU A 140 -14.72 -4.04 -13.32
C GLU A 140 -14.16 -5.27 -12.58
N ALA A 141 -12.91 -5.20 -12.09
CA ALA A 141 -12.28 -6.30 -11.37
C ALA A 141 -13.04 -6.68 -10.09
N LEU A 142 -13.53 -5.69 -9.33
CA LEU A 142 -14.31 -5.92 -8.12
C LEU A 142 -15.68 -6.54 -8.42
N ALA A 143 -16.35 -6.12 -9.49
CA ALA A 143 -17.63 -6.70 -9.90
C ALA A 143 -17.49 -8.17 -10.33
N GLU A 144 -16.38 -8.54 -10.97
CA GLU A 144 -16.10 -9.95 -11.34
C GLU A 144 -15.68 -10.81 -10.15
N GLY A 145 -15.07 -10.19 -9.13
CA GLY A 145 -14.54 -10.84 -7.94
C GLY A 145 -15.34 -10.60 -6.66
N GLU A 146 -16.67 -10.48 -6.78
CA GLU A 146 -17.57 -10.20 -5.65
C GLU A 146 -17.34 -11.18 -4.48
N GLY A 147 -17.14 -10.64 -3.27
CA GLY A 147 -16.95 -11.42 -2.05
C GLY A 147 -15.49 -11.75 -1.69
N PHE A 148 -14.51 -11.29 -2.47
CA PHE A 148 -13.07 -11.56 -2.23
C PHE A 148 -12.28 -10.33 -1.74
N GLY A 149 -12.97 -9.32 -1.19
CA GLY A 149 -12.35 -8.10 -0.69
C GLY A 149 -11.54 -7.39 -1.78
N MET A 150 -10.28 -7.07 -1.49
CA MET A 150 -9.37 -6.37 -2.42
C MET A 150 -8.47 -7.30 -3.25
N ALA A 151 -8.61 -8.62 -3.11
CA ALA A 151 -7.83 -9.59 -3.88
C ALA A 151 -7.97 -9.41 -5.41
N PRO A 152 -9.16 -9.08 -5.99
CA PRO A 152 -9.30 -8.81 -7.43
C PRO A 152 -8.48 -7.59 -7.89
N VAL A 153 -8.37 -6.57 -7.05
CA VAL A 153 -7.60 -5.35 -7.36
C VAL A 153 -6.10 -5.64 -7.32
N VAL A 154 -5.64 -6.43 -6.35
CA VAL A 154 -4.25 -6.91 -6.32
C VAL A 154 -3.95 -7.77 -7.54
N ALA A 155 -4.85 -8.69 -7.92
CA ALA A 155 -4.70 -9.52 -9.11
C ALA A 155 -4.58 -8.67 -10.39
N LEU A 156 -5.40 -7.62 -10.53
CA LEU A 156 -5.36 -6.67 -11.63
C LEU A 156 -4.00 -5.93 -11.69
N VAL A 157 -3.48 -5.49 -10.54
CA VAL A 157 -2.16 -4.84 -10.48
C VAL A 157 -1.06 -5.82 -10.85
N LEU A 158 -1.05 -7.03 -10.27
CA LEU A 158 -0.06 -8.07 -10.59
C LEU A 158 -0.06 -8.42 -12.08
N ASP A 159 -1.23 -8.58 -12.71
CA ASP A 159 -1.34 -8.85 -14.15
C ASP A 159 -0.82 -7.67 -14.98
N HIS A 160 -1.19 -6.43 -14.62
CA HIS A 160 -0.69 -5.23 -15.28
C HIS A 160 0.84 -5.11 -15.23
N LEU A 161 1.44 -5.53 -14.11
CA LEU A 161 2.88 -5.50 -13.89
C LEU A 161 3.61 -6.74 -14.44
N GLY A 162 2.88 -7.78 -14.85
CA GLY A 162 3.45 -9.06 -15.28
C GLY A 162 4.12 -9.84 -14.14
N LEU A 163 3.58 -9.74 -12.92
CA LEU A 163 4.13 -10.34 -11.69
C LEU A 163 3.30 -11.55 -11.24
N ALA A 164 3.94 -12.44 -10.47
CA ALA A 164 3.29 -13.53 -9.76
C ALA A 164 3.68 -13.46 -8.28
N LEU A 165 2.71 -13.19 -7.42
CA LEU A 165 2.84 -13.14 -5.96
C LEU A 165 1.63 -13.87 -5.36
N ASP A 166 1.64 -15.19 -5.45
CA ASP A 166 0.64 -16.06 -4.83
C ASP A 166 0.97 -16.33 -3.35
N ASP A 167 0.04 -16.97 -2.63
CA ASP A 167 0.23 -17.34 -1.21
C ASP A 167 1.52 -18.12 -0.96
N ALA A 168 1.89 -19.04 -1.85
CA ALA A 168 3.12 -19.82 -1.72
C ALA A 168 4.38 -18.96 -1.88
N THR A 169 4.36 -18.02 -2.82
CA THR A 169 5.44 -17.07 -3.05
C THR A 169 5.58 -16.11 -1.86
N LEU A 170 4.45 -15.62 -1.33
CA LEU A 170 4.46 -14.75 -0.15
C LEU A 170 4.85 -15.51 1.11
N ALA A 171 4.54 -16.80 1.23
CA ALA A 171 4.95 -17.64 2.36
C ALA A 171 6.47 -17.89 2.42
N ALA A 172 7.18 -17.74 1.30
CA ALA A 172 8.62 -17.92 1.23
C ALA A 172 9.41 -16.90 2.09
N PRO A 173 10.71 -17.15 2.35
CA PRO A 173 11.53 -16.21 3.10
C PRO A 173 11.79 -14.89 2.36
N TRP A 174 11.47 -13.77 3.02
CA TRP A 174 11.70 -12.41 2.52
C TRP A 174 12.34 -11.51 3.59
N PRO A 175 13.13 -10.50 3.19
CA PRO A 175 13.52 -9.41 4.10
C PRO A 175 12.30 -8.88 4.85
N THR A 176 12.40 -8.87 6.17
CA THR A 176 11.29 -8.59 7.08
C THR A 176 11.77 -7.76 8.27
N LEU A 177 11.01 -6.73 8.65
CA LEU A 177 11.22 -5.94 9.87
C LEU A 177 9.89 -5.39 10.39
N THR A 178 9.91 -4.85 11.61
CA THR A 178 8.80 -4.04 12.13
C THR A 178 9.15 -2.56 12.13
N VAL A 179 8.16 -1.72 11.88
CA VAL A 179 8.27 -0.26 11.87
C VAL A 179 7.18 0.33 12.77
N ALA A 180 7.52 1.30 13.61
CA ALA A 180 6.53 2.04 14.37
C ALA A 180 5.97 3.19 13.51
N GLU A 181 4.70 3.51 13.64
CA GLU A 181 4.09 4.64 12.93
C GLU A 181 4.86 5.97 13.15
N ASP A 182 5.39 6.19 14.35
CA ASP A 182 6.16 7.38 14.70
C ASP A 182 7.53 7.46 13.99
N ASP A 183 8.06 6.33 13.50
CA ASP A 183 9.31 6.27 12.73
C ASP A 183 9.07 6.56 11.23
N ALA A 184 7.83 6.44 10.76
CA ALA A 184 7.50 6.63 9.36
C ALA A 184 7.45 8.13 8.96
N PRO A 185 7.80 8.46 7.70
CA PRO A 185 7.65 9.82 7.21
C PRO A 185 6.20 10.28 7.32
N SER A 186 5.97 11.39 8.02
CA SER A 186 4.65 12.01 8.18
C SER A 186 4.73 13.51 7.93
N ALA A 187 3.70 14.09 7.29
CA ALA A 187 3.47 15.52 7.39
C ALA A 187 2.99 15.86 8.81
N PRO A 188 3.11 17.14 9.25
CA PRO A 188 2.37 17.60 10.41
C PRO A 188 0.89 17.25 10.21
N ARG A 189 0.25 16.64 11.22
CA ARG A 189 -1.19 16.32 11.20
C ARG A 189 -2.00 17.62 11.06
N GLY A 190 -2.17 18.09 9.83
CA GLY A 190 -3.17 19.08 9.44
C GLY A 190 -4.48 18.36 9.12
N ASP A 191 -5.60 19.05 9.32
CA ASP A 191 -6.96 18.51 9.38
C ASP A 191 -7.51 17.86 8.08
N SER A 192 -6.68 17.33 7.18
CA SER A 192 -7.16 16.75 5.93
C SER A 192 -6.93 15.23 5.88
N TYR A 193 -7.97 14.48 6.25
CA TYR A 193 -8.29 13.27 5.51
C TYR A 193 -9.79 13.25 5.17
N ALA A 194 -10.08 12.72 3.98
CA ALA A 194 -11.35 12.59 3.28
C ALA A 194 -11.91 13.86 2.57
N GLY A 195 -11.64 13.97 1.26
CA GLY A 195 -12.68 14.41 0.31
C GLY A 195 -12.62 15.82 -0.30
N GLU A 196 -11.75 16.72 0.15
CA GLU A 196 -11.62 18.04 -0.49
C GLU A 196 -10.22 18.23 -1.06
N GLY A 197 -10.15 18.55 -2.37
CA GLY A 197 -8.92 18.95 -3.04
C GLY A 197 -8.24 20.15 -2.35
N PRO A 198 -7.05 20.56 -2.81
CA PRO A 198 -6.25 21.55 -2.11
C PRO A 198 -7.02 22.86 -1.87
N VAL A 199 -7.14 23.26 -0.60
CA VAL A 199 -7.69 24.57 -0.21
C VAL A 199 -6.75 25.66 -0.76
N PRO A 200 -7.23 26.61 -1.60
CA PRO A 200 -6.40 27.69 -2.11
C PRO A 200 -5.92 28.59 -0.95
N PRO A 201 -4.66 29.07 -0.98
CA PRO A 201 -4.15 29.96 0.05
C PRO A 201 -4.90 31.30 0.03
N GLY A 202 -5.61 31.64 1.10
CA GLY A 202 -6.18 32.98 1.28
C GLY A 202 -7.44 33.16 2.14
N ALA A 203 -8.02 32.13 2.74
CA ALA A 203 -9.30 32.26 3.45
C ALA A 203 -9.24 31.82 4.93
N ILE A 204 -8.49 32.56 5.76
CA ILE A 204 -8.81 32.67 7.18
C ILE A 204 -8.70 34.16 7.56
N GLU A 205 -9.83 34.86 7.57
CA GLU A 205 -9.97 36.03 8.44
C GLU A 205 -10.31 35.51 9.83
N ILE A 206 -9.40 35.75 10.76
CA ILE A 206 -9.59 35.48 12.19
C ILE A 206 -10.59 36.53 12.71
N LEU A 207 -11.74 36.07 13.23
CA LEU A 207 -12.58 36.83 14.16
C LEU A 207 -12.26 36.43 15.60
#